data_AF-A0A0D2GK20-F1
#
_entry.id   AF-A0A0D2GK20-F1
#
_cell.length_a   1.000
_cell.length_b   1.000
_cell.length_c   1.000
_cell.angle_alpha   90.00
_cell.angle_beta   90.00
_cell.angle_gamma   90.00
#
_symmetry.space_group_name_H-M   'P 1'
#
loop_
_entity.id
_entity.type
_entity.pdbx_description
1 polymer ?
#
loop_
_entity_poly.entity_id
_entity_poly.type
_entity_poly.pdbx_seq_one_letter_code
_entity_poly.pdbx_strand_id
1 'polypeptide(L)'
;MGQSEAAIQNRSVISTGLGTIEDGAVTRWNHVKTFALVGAVLSLFFCELIVLVGGGTFAQHVAAQIGGAGLTSWPSLAVIIFTVALAAPLSQASDYWGRKWILVIPNVGGIFGAIITARATSMGMYIAGFCVGGIGFGAQGLILAVISEVLPRRFRSWAQASANIMNALGSIFALTIGGYLVQSRPDGFRIYFYICAGIYAVAVLLVVLLYRPPPRELQSLSFKDKVHALDWTAYILLGSGTVLLCLGLLWAENPYDWKDAHVLVPLLIGAVLLIVLAVYATRFKKDGLFHHDLFQDRNFPISATASAIEGMGYMTAAVFFPYALAILQVDQLSTYRQYLCQMVGFCAFGLACFLSGLYIYKTKSVRVTGVGTFVLFLIFMCLMASVNENTPSTHYWGYILFYGMGLGLALVTFFTAAQFATPAELIATASGICTGIRSLGGSVGLAIINAIFASGLSANLAPKVTNAVVPLGLPKTSIGPLIGALSSGNAALLEKVPGVSPEIISAAGLAIKQAYVVSFRNVFICGAAFMALGIILTSFMRNPRTEFNGKVDAPIEVSSDVDLEDERKVVHDQHIENNEVR
;
A
#
# COMPACT_ATOMS: atom_id res chain seq x y z
N MET A 1 -31.82 -36.98 -46.34
CA MET A 1 -32.37 -38.03 -45.47
C MET A 1 -31.26 -39.02 -45.22
N GLY A 2 -30.83 -39.17 -43.95
CA GLY A 2 -29.86 -40.16 -43.51
C GLY A 2 -28.38 -39.81 -43.70
N GLN A 3 -27.81 -39.01 -42.78
CA GLN A 3 -26.43 -39.07 -42.25
C GLN A 3 -26.28 -37.97 -41.17
N SER A 4 -26.93 -38.13 -40.00
CA SER A 4 -26.81 -37.15 -38.88
C SER A 4 -27.05 -37.73 -37.47
N GLU A 5 -26.98 -39.05 -37.26
CA GLU A 5 -27.36 -39.68 -35.97
C GLU A 5 -26.31 -40.62 -35.35
N ALA A 6 -25.06 -40.62 -35.81
CA ALA A 6 -24.05 -41.60 -35.38
C ALA A 6 -22.91 -41.06 -34.49
N ALA A 7 -22.98 -39.84 -33.96
CA ALA A 7 -21.89 -39.24 -33.16
C ALA A 7 -22.23 -38.94 -31.68
N ILE A 8 -23.41 -39.32 -31.19
CA ILE A 8 -23.86 -38.98 -29.82
C ILE A 8 -23.75 -40.17 -28.83
N GLN A 9 -23.37 -41.36 -29.28
CA GLN A 9 -23.48 -42.57 -28.47
C GLN A 9 -22.13 -43.25 -28.17
N ASN A 10 -21.20 -42.54 -27.52
CA ASN A 10 -20.02 -43.20 -26.94
C ASN A 10 -19.42 -42.49 -25.70
N ARG A 11 -20.27 -42.22 -24.70
CA ARG A 11 -19.84 -41.99 -23.31
C ARG A 11 -20.73 -42.78 -22.36
N SER A 12 -20.59 -44.10 -22.39
CA SER A 12 -21.15 -44.98 -21.36
C SER A 12 -20.16 -45.12 -20.20
N VAL A 13 -20.51 -44.49 -19.08
CA VAL A 13 -20.48 -45.04 -17.72
C VAL A 13 -19.26 -45.91 -17.35
N ILE A 14 -18.28 -45.28 -16.69
CA ILE A 14 -17.51 -45.94 -15.63
C ILE A 14 -17.94 -45.26 -14.33
N SER A 15 -18.95 -45.84 -13.71
CA SER A 15 -19.38 -45.53 -12.35
C SER A 15 -18.36 -46.11 -11.37
N THR A 16 -17.53 -45.26 -10.77
CA THR A 16 -16.92 -45.55 -9.47
C THR A 16 -17.21 -44.35 -8.58
N GLY A 17 -17.84 -44.61 -7.44
CA GLY A 17 -18.57 -43.62 -6.65
C GLY A 17 -17.73 -42.45 -6.17
N LEU A 18 -18.05 -41.27 -6.71
CA LEU A 18 -17.86 -39.97 -6.09
C LEU A 18 -18.87 -39.05 -6.77
N GLY A 19 -19.87 -38.61 -6.01
CA GLY A 19 -20.98 -37.80 -6.50
C GLY A 19 -20.44 -36.53 -7.16
N THR A 20 -20.91 -36.29 -8.38
CA THR A 20 -20.86 -34.99 -9.04
C THR A 20 -21.63 -33.99 -8.17
N ILE A 21 -20.91 -33.09 -7.51
CA ILE A 21 -21.50 -31.95 -6.80
C ILE A 21 -22.11 -31.04 -7.86
N GLU A 22 -23.44 -30.95 -7.89
CA GLU A 22 -24.15 -29.99 -8.73
C GLU A 22 -23.81 -28.55 -8.32
N ASP A 23 -23.60 -27.71 -9.34
CA ASP A 23 -23.18 -26.30 -9.32
C ASP A 23 -24.29 -25.34 -8.79
N GLY A 24 -24.97 -25.72 -7.70
CA GLY A 24 -26.23 -25.11 -7.26
C GLY A 24 -26.41 -24.86 -5.77
N ALA A 25 -25.37 -24.96 -4.93
CA ALA A 25 -25.52 -24.68 -3.50
C ALA A 25 -25.86 -23.19 -3.27
N VAL A 26 -27.13 -22.91 -2.95
CA VAL A 26 -27.60 -21.58 -2.52
C VAL A 26 -27.03 -21.32 -1.13
N THR A 27 -25.83 -20.75 -1.08
CA THR A 27 -25.19 -20.34 0.18
C THR A 27 -26.05 -19.28 0.86
N ARG A 28 -26.65 -19.60 2.01
CA ARG A 28 -27.50 -18.68 2.76
C ARG A 28 -26.63 -17.55 3.33
N TRP A 29 -26.77 -16.34 2.77
CA TRP A 29 -25.97 -15.18 3.18
C TRP A 29 -26.43 -14.65 4.54
N ASN A 30 -25.80 -15.09 5.63
CA ASN A 30 -26.04 -14.49 6.95
C ASN A 30 -25.33 -13.13 7.03
N HIS A 31 -26.08 -12.08 6.74
CA HIS A 31 -25.59 -10.69 6.72
C HIS A 31 -24.85 -10.30 8.00
N VAL A 32 -25.38 -10.64 9.18
CA VAL A 32 -24.84 -10.20 10.48
C VAL A 32 -23.46 -10.80 10.72
N LYS A 33 -23.32 -12.13 10.56
CA LYS A 33 -22.03 -12.82 10.73
C LYS A 33 -21.01 -12.33 9.70
N THR A 34 -21.45 -12.10 8.47
CA THR A 34 -20.58 -11.62 7.39
C THR A 34 -20.06 -10.21 7.67
N PHE A 35 -20.91 -9.27 8.07
CA PHE A 35 -20.49 -7.91 8.40
C PHE A 35 -19.63 -7.85 9.66
N ALA A 36 -19.93 -8.66 10.68
CA ALA A 36 -19.10 -8.76 11.88
C ALA A 36 -17.68 -9.27 11.55
N LEU A 37 -17.58 -10.28 10.67
CA LEU A 37 -16.30 -10.78 10.19
C LEU A 37 -15.54 -9.73 9.38
N VAL A 38 -16.21 -9.10 8.41
CA VAL A 38 -15.61 -8.05 7.60
C VAL A 38 -15.10 -6.93 8.51
N GLY A 39 -15.88 -6.50 9.51
CA GLY A 39 -15.45 -5.54 10.52
C GLY A 39 -14.21 -5.98 11.31
N ALA A 40 -14.12 -7.26 11.68
CA ALA A 40 -12.95 -7.80 12.36
C ALA A 40 -11.70 -7.77 11.47
N VAL A 41 -11.79 -8.19 10.21
CA VAL A 41 -10.65 -8.15 9.28
C VAL A 41 -10.25 -6.71 8.94
N LEU A 42 -11.23 -5.83 8.77
CA LEU A 42 -11.05 -4.40 8.57
C LEU A 42 -10.32 -3.73 9.75
N SER A 43 -10.56 -4.20 10.98
CA SER A 43 -9.84 -3.70 12.16
C SER A 43 -8.34 -4.00 12.12
N LEU A 44 -7.91 -5.13 11.51
CA LEU A 44 -6.48 -5.41 11.32
C LEU A 44 -5.84 -4.39 10.37
N PHE A 45 -6.53 -4.05 9.28
CA PHE A 45 -6.04 -3.05 8.33
C PHE A 45 -5.94 -1.66 8.98
N PHE A 46 -6.91 -1.29 9.83
CA PHE A 46 -6.81 -0.08 10.65
C PHE A 46 -5.57 -0.10 11.57
N CYS A 47 -5.29 -1.24 12.21
CA CYS A 47 -4.13 -1.43 13.08
C CYS A 47 -2.79 -1.29 12.35
N GLU A 48 -2.68 -1.85 11.15
CA GLU A 48 -1.49 -1.69 10.30
C GLU A 48 -1.21 -0.20 10.09
N LEU A 49 -2.21 0.56 9.64
CA LEU A 49 -2.01 1.96 9.25
C LEU A 49 -1.71 2.89 10.40
N ILE A 50 -2.27 2.68 11.60
CA ILE A 50 -1.87 3.48 12.76
C ILE A 50 -0.37 3.32 13.03
N VAL A 51 0.16 2.10 12.98
CA VAL A 51 1.59 1.86 13.25
C VAL A 51 2.47 2.46 12.16
N LEU A 52 2.16 2.26 10.88
CA LEU A 52 2.97 2.79 9.78
C LEU A 52 3.03 4.32 9.77
N VAL A 53 1.88 4.99 9.87
CA VAL A 53 1.83 6.46 9.83
C VAL A 53 2.48 7.05 11.08
N GLY A 54 2.24 6.45 12.25
CA GLY A 54 2.91 6.88 13.48
C GLY A 54 4.43 6.70 13.43
N GLY A 55 4.91 5.61 12.83
CA GLY A 55 6.34 5.35 12.65
C GLY A 55 7.06 6.38 11.82
N GLY A 56 6.52 6.71 10.65
CA GLY A 56 7.14 7.69 9.75
C GLY A 56 7.03 9.12 10.29
N THR A 57 5.85 9.50 10.76
CA THR A 57 5.56 10.88 11.16
C THR A 57 6.29 11.26 12.45
N PHE A 58 6.39 10.34 13.41
CA PHE A 58 6.95 10.65 14.73
C PHE A 58 8.44 10.35 14.85
N ALA A 59 9.08 9.75 13.84
CA ALA A 59 10.48 9.35 13.89
C ALA A 59 11.43 10.49 14.33
N GLN A 60 11.24 11.71 13.81
CA GLN A 60 12.04 12.88 14.19
C GLN A 60 11.86 13.27 15.66
N HIS A 61 10.62 13.28 16.15
CA HIS A 61 10.32 13.55 17.56
C HIS A 61 10.89 12.46 18.48
N VAL A 62 10.81 11.20 18.06
CA VAL A 62 11.41 10.07 18.78
C VAL A 62 12.93 10.23 18.81
N ALA A 63 13.56 10.55 17.68
CA ALA A 63 15.01 10.77 17.60
C ALA A 63 15.49 11.91 18.50
N ALA A 64 14.67 12.94 18.72
CA ALA A 64 14.99 14.02 19.66
C ALA A 64 15.06 13.54 21.12
N GLN A 65 14.37 12.44 21.47
CA GLN A 65 14.34 11.87 22.83
C GLN A 65 15.39 10.77 23.04
N ILE A 66 15.50 9.84 22.08
CA ILE A 66 16.34 8.62 22.22
C ILE A 66 17.61 8.66 21.35
N GLY A 67 17.85 9.76 20.64
CA GLY A 67 18.96 9.91 19.70
C GLY A 67 18.72 9.21 18.35
N GLY A 68 19.70 9.31 17.45
CA GLY A 68 19.68 8.62 16.15
C GLY A 68 18.94 9.36 15.03
N ALA A 69 19.08 10.69 14.94
CA ALA A 69 18.43 11.52 13.91
C ALA A 69 18.72 11.05 12.47
N GLY A 70 19.92 10.53 12.19
CA GLY A 70 20.29 9.98 10.88
C GLY A 70 19.59 8.67 10.50
N LEU A 71 18.89 8.03 11.44
CA LEU A 71 18.21 6.75 11.23
C LEU A 71 16.67 6.88 11.18
N THR A 72 16.15 8.09 11.13
CA THR A 72 14.71 8.41 11.19
C THR A 72 13.89 7.95 9.99
N SER A 73 14.52 7.68 8.85
CA SER A 73 13.84 7.12 7.66
C SER A 73 13.59 5.61 7.78
N TRP A 74 14.43 4.88 8.52
CA TRP A 74 14.40 3.41 8.60
C TRP A 74 13.10 2.79 9.13
N PRO A 75 12.39 3.37 10.11
CA PRO A 75 11.13 2.79 10.63
C PRO A 75 10.09 2.52 9.54
N SER A 76 9.80 3.50 8.69
CA SER A 76 8.85 3.32 7.57
C SER A 76 9.38 2.39 6.50
N LEU A 77 10.69 2.43 6.24
CA LEU A 77 11.34 1.59 5.23
C LEU A 77 11.37 0.12 5.61
N ALA A 78 11.60 -0.17 6.90
CA ALA A 78 11.53 -1.54 7.41
C ALA A 78 10.18 -2.15 7.06
N VAL A 79 9.08 -1.44 7.34
CA VAL A 79 7.73 -1.90 6.98
C VAL A 79 7.61 -2.15 5.47
N ILE A 80 8.07 -1.22 4.62
CA ILE A 80 8.04 -1.39 3.16
C ILE A 80 8.80 -2.64 2.70
N ILE A 81 10.00 -2.88 3.25
CA ILE A 81 10.82 -4.05 2.92
C ILE A 81 10.05 -5.34 3.27
N PHE A 82 9.49 -5.42 4.47
CA PHE A 82 8.68 -6.58 4.87
C PHE A 82 7.43 -6.73 4.02
N THR A 83 6.75 -5.64 3.65
CA THR A 83 5.61 -5.69 2.74
C THR A 83 6.00 -6.29 1.40
N VAL A 84 7.07 -5.83 0.75
CA VAL A 84 7.41 -6.37 -0.57
C VAL A 84 7.90 -7.82 -0.49
N ALA A 85 8.73 -8.12 0.51
CA ALA A 85 9.30 -9.45 0.66
C ALA A 85 8.26 -10.51 1.06
N LEU A 86 7.25 -10.15 1.86
CA LEU A 86 6.31 -11.10 2.45
C LEU A 86 4.90 -11.06 1.86
N ALA A 87 4.47 -9.99 1.18
CA ALA A 87 3.11 -9.86 0.66
C ALA A 87 2.70 -11.03 -0.24
N ALA A 88 3.52 -11.35 -1.24
CA ALA A 88 3.21 -12.42 -2.19
C ALA A 88 3.38 -13.83 -1.56
N PRO A 89 4.47 -14.13 -0.81
CA PRO A 89 4.63 -15.43 -0.17
C PRO A 89 3.56 -15.74 0.88
N LEU A 90 3.20 -14.79 1.75
CA LEU A 90 2.17 -15.05 2.78
C LEU A 90 0.78 -15.20 2.14
N SER A 91 0.47 -14.40 1.12
CA SER A 91 -0.76 -14.59 0.33
C SER A 91 -0.85 -15.99 -0.27
N GLN A 92 0.22 -16.50 -0.90
CA GLN A 92 0.22 -17.84 -1.50
C GLN A 92 0.22 -18.94 -0.42
N ALA A 93 0.98 -18.78 0.66
CA ALA A 93 0.97 -19.73 1.77
C ALA A 93 -0.43 -19.89 2.38
N SER A 94 -1.21 -18.82 2.42
CA SER A 94 -2.58 -18.88 2.94
C SER A 94 -3.51 -19.80 2.13
N ASP A 95 -3.20 -20.12 0.87
CA ASP A 95 -3.95 -21.09 0.06
C ASP A 95 -3.76 -22.53 0.62
N TYR A 96 -2.60 -22.83 1.22
CA TYR A 96 -2.22 -24.18 1.71
C TYR A 96 -2.45 -24.39 3.21
N TRP A 97 -2.13 -23.40 4.05
CA TRP A 97 -2.27 -23.47 5.52
C TRP A 97 -3.59 -22.87 6.02
N GLY A 98 -4.36 -22.26 5.11
CA GLY A 98 -5.62 -21.60 5.40
C GLY A 98 -5.46 -20.13 5.77
N ARG A 99 -6.52 -19.37 5.45
CA ARG A 99 -6.57 -17.90 5.59
C ARG A 99 -6.38 -17.43 7.03
N LYS A 100 -7.01 -18.11 8.00
CA LYS A 100 -7.12 -17.65 9.39
C LYS A 100 -5.76 -17.43 10.06
N TRP A 101 -4.91 -18.46 10.06
CA TRP A 101 -3.66 -18.41 10.81
C TRP A 101 -2.61 -17.54 10.13
N ILE A 102 -2.62 -17.45 8.80
CA ILE A 102 -1.76 -16.54 8.05
C ILE A 102 -2.20 -15.07 8.18
N LEU A 103 -3.45 -14.80 8.55
CA LEU A 103 -3.86 -13.46 8.99
C LEU A 103 -3.45 -13.17 10.44
N VAL A 104 -3.69 -14.11 11.35
CA VAL A 104 -3.51 -13.90 12.80
C VAL A 104 -2.04 -13.81 13.21
N ILE A 105 -1.20 -14.77 12.79
CA ILE A 105 0.18 -14.89 13.30
C ILE A 105 1.02 -13.65 12.94
N PRO A 106 1.03 -13.17 11.68
CA PRO A 106 1.76 -11.94 11.34
C PRO A 106 1.28 -10.72 12.11
N ASN A 107 -0.04 -10.59 12.32
CA ASN A 107 -0.63 -9.46 13.05
C ASN A 107 -0.39 -9.52 14.57
N VAL A 108 -0.16 -10.70 15.15
CA VAL A 108 0.38 -10.82 16.52
C VAL A 108 1.77 -10.18 16.62
N GLY A 109 2.58 -10.29 15.56
CA GLY A 109 3.83 -9.54 15.42
C GLY A 109 3.62 -8.02 15.54
N GLY A 110 2.50 -7.49 15.04
CA GLY A 110 2.09 -6.08 15.22
C GLY A 110 1.96 -5.66 16.69
N ILE A 111 1.40 -6.54 17.55
CA ILE A 111 1.30 -6.31 19.00
C ILE A 111 2.70 -6.18 19.61
N PHE A 112 3.56 -7.17 19.36
CA PHE A 112 4.92 -7.17 19.90
C PHE A 112 5.76 -6.03 19.36
N GLY A 113 5.65 -5.73 18.06
CA GLY A 113 6.30 -4.60 17.42
C GLY A 113 5.93 -3.27 18.08
N ALA A 114 4.63 -3.03 18.32
CA ALA A 114 4.15 -1.83 19.00
C ALA A 114 4.63 -1.75 20.46
N ILE A 115 4.72 -2.86 21.18
CA ILE A 115 5.27 -2.88 22.56
C ILE A 115 6.77 -2.55 22.54
N ILE A 116 7.53 -3.11 21.60
CA ILE A 116 8.96 -2.84 21.43
C ILE A 116 9.19 -1.36 21.10
N THR A 117 8.42 -0.78 20.17
CA THR A 117 8.54 0.65 19.82
C THR A 117 8.14 1.55 20.99
N ALA A 118 7.10 1.21 21.75
CA ALA A 118 6.70 1.94 22.96
C ALA A 118 7.82 1.94 24.02
N ARG A 119 8.62 0.88 24.07
CA ARG A 119 9.72 0.71 25.02
C ARG A 119 11.11 1.01 24.48
N ALA A 120 11.19 1.56 23.26
CA ALA A 120 12.46 1.91 22.65
C ALA A 120 13.27 2.87 23.54
N THR A 121 14.52 2.50 23.80
CA THR A 121 15.55 3.33 24.46
C THR A 121 16.63 3.78 23.50
N SER A 122 16.67 3.18 22.31
CA SER A 122 17.57 3.53 21.22
C SER A 122 16.82 3.44 19.88
N MET A 123 17.31 4.17 18.88
CA MET A 123 16.72 4.12 17.54
C MET A 123 16.81 2.72 16.91
N GLY A 124 17.84 1.93 17.24
CA GLY A 124 17.93 0.53 16.81
C GLY A 124 16.79 -0.33 17.35
N MET A 125 16.43 -0.17 18.63
CA MET A 125 15.26 -0.86 19.22
C MET A 125 13.95 -0.39 18.58
N TYR A 126 13.85 0.90 18.25
CA TYR A 126 12.70 1.44 17.53
C TYR A 126 12.55 0.78 16.16
N ILE A 127 13.62 0.71 15.36
CA ILE A 127 13.63 0.04 14.06
C ILE A 127 13.29 -1.45 14.20
N ALA A 128 13.87 -2.14 15.19
CA ALA A 128 13.56 -3.55 15.44
C ALA A 128 12.06 -3.78 15.71
N GLY A 129 11.40 -2.88 16.44
CA GLY A 129 9.96 -2.93 16.65
C GLY A 129 9.16 -2.78 15.34
N PHE A 130 9.60 -1.92 14.42
CA PHE A 130 9.01 -1.82 13.08
C PHE A 130 9.30 -3.03 12.20
N CYS A 131 10.45 -3.70 12.34
CA CYS A 131 10.70 -4.96 11.66
C CYS A 131 9.73 -6.05 12.12
N VAL A 132 9.53 -6.20 13.44
CA VAL A 132 8.58 -7.19 13.99
C VAL A 132 7.13 -6.85 13.59
N GLY A 133 6.74 -5.58 13.67
CA GLY A 133 5.42 -5.12 13.24
C GLY A 133 5.21 -5.21 11.73
N GLY A 134 6.26 -5.01 10.94
CA GLY A 134 6.26 -5.09 9.48
C GLY A 134 5.90 -6.47 8.94
N ILE A 135 6.13 -7.54 9.72
CA ILE A 135 5.65 -8.89 9.37
C ILE A 135 4.13 -8.88 9.16
N GLY A 136 3.38 -8.12 9.97
CA GLY A 136 1.93 -7.94 9.82
C GLY A 136 1.53 -7.40 8.45
N PHE A 137 2.26 -6.39 7.94
CA PHE A 137 2.05 -5.83 6.61
C PHE A 137 2.31 -6.83 5.47
N GLY A 138 3.07 -7.89 5.72
CA GLY A 138 3.18 -9.01 4.78
C GLY A 138 1.84 -9.74 4.58
N ALA A 139 0.91 -9.70 5.53
CA ALA A 139 -0.42 -10.28 5.39
C ALA A 139 -1.42 -9.29 4.74
N GLN A 140 -0.99 -8.10 4.34
CA GLN A 140 -1.87 -7.05 3.84
C GLN A 140 -2.62 -7.47 2.56
N GLY A 141 -1.92 -8.12 1.62
CA GLY A 141 -2.56 -8.64 0.40
C GLY A 141 -3.64 -9.67 0.70
N LEU A 142 -3.45 -10.44 1.78
CA LEU A 142 -4.41 -11.44 2.24
C LEU A 142 -5.66 -10.80 2.86
N ILE A 143 -5.50 -9.70 3.62
CA ILE A 143 -6.62 -8.92 4.15
C ILE A 143 -7.53 -8.46 3.00
N LEU A 144 -6.94 -7.89 1.94
CA LEU A 144 -7.68 -7.41 0.77
C LEU A 144 -8.37 -8.54 0.00
N ALA A 145 -7.77 -9.74 -0.02
CA ALA A 145 -8.37 -10.91 -0.63
C ALA A 145 -9.55 -11.47 0.18
N VAL A 146 -9.37 -11.66 1.50
CA VAL A 146 -10.39 -12.28 2.36
C VAL A 146 -11.70 -11.47 2.38
N ILE A 147 -11.62 -10.14 2.45
CA ILE A 147 -12.83 -9.29 2.42
C ILE A 147 -13.57 -9.44 1.07
N SER A 148 -12.83 -9.61 -0.03
CA SER A 148 -13.40 -9.81 -1.37
C SER A 148 -13.92 -11.22 -1.64
N GLU A 149 -13.36 -12.25 -0.99
CA GLU A 149 -13.78 -13.65 -1.13
C GLU A 149 -15.07 -13.95 -0.34
N VAL A 150 -15.24 -13.29 0.81
CA VAL A 150 -16.39 -13.46 1.71
C VAL A 150 -17.65 -12.76 1.19
N LEU A 151 -17.49 -11.71 0.38
CA LEU A 151 -18.58 -10.96 -0.21
C LEU A 151 -18.92 -11.46 -1.61
N PRO A 152 -20.19 -11.38 -2.05
CA PRO A 152 -20.56 -11.66 -3.44
C PRO A 152 -19.71 -10.86 -4.44
N ARG A 153 -19.37 -11.45 -5.59
CA ARG A 153 -18.47 -10.85 -6.60
C ARG A 153 -18.89 -9.42 -6.99
N ARG A 154 -20.20 -9.13 -7.09
CA ARG A 154 -20.73 -7.77 -7.34
C ARG A 154 -20.34 -6.72 -6.29
N PHE A 155 -20.01 -7.12 -5.06
CA PHE A 155 -19.64 -6.24 -3.95
C PHE A 155 -18.12 -6.14 -3.73
N ARG A 156 -17.28 -6.73 -4.60
CA ARG A 156 -15.82 -6.63 -4.47
C ARG A 156 -15.32 -5.18 -4.49
N SER A 157 -15.92 -4.29 -5.27
CA SER A 157 -15.57 -2.86 -5.22
C SER A 157 -15.87 -2.23 -3.87
N TRP A 158 -16.95 -2.64 -3.21
CA TRP A 158 -17.30 -2.22 -1.86
C TRP A 158 -16.38 -2.83 -0.79
N ALA A 159 -15.94 -4.07 -1.00
CA ALA A 159 -14.95 -4.73 -0.16
C ALA A 159 -13.62 -3.94 -0.16
N GLN A 160 -13.14 -3.56 -1.34
CA GLN A 160 -11.93 -2.76 -1.46
C GLN A 160 -12.13 -1.32 -0.95
N ALA A 161 -13.31 -0.72 -1.18
CA ALA A 161 -13.63 0.59 -0.65
C ALA A 161 -13.63 0.60 0.90
N SER A 162 -14.27 -0.37 1.55
CA SER A 162 -14.34 -0.43 3.01
C SER A 162 -12.96 -0.66 3.64
N ALA A 163 -12.13 -1.51 3.03
CA ALA A 163 -10.73 -1.69 3.44
C ALA A 163 -9.97 -0.36 3.38
N ASN A 164 -10.00 0.32 2.24
CA ASN A 164 -9.25 1.55 2.08
C ASN A 164 -9.82 2.74 2.89
N ILE A 165 -11.11 2.74 3.23
CA ILE A 165 -11.67 3.69 4.22
C ILE A 165 -11.08 3.45 5.61
N MET A 166 -10.90 2.20 6.05
CA MET A 166 -10.21 1.93 7.31
C MET A 166 -8.76 2.36 7.30
N ASN A 167 -8.09 2.25 6.15
CA ASN A 167 -6.74 2.80 5.97
C ASN A 167 -6.73 4.33 6.16
N ALA A 168 -7.69 5.03 5.57
CA ALA A 168 -7.87 6.47 5.76
C ALA A 168 -8.07 6.82 7.24
N LEU A 169 -8.97 6.10 7.92
CA LEU A 169 -9.27 6.32 9.34
C LEU A 169 -8.06 6.04 10.25
N GLY A 170 -7.29 4.99 9.97
CA GLY A 170 -6.05 4.68 10.71
C GLY A 170 -5.02 5.81 10.55
N SER A 171 -4.87 6.31 9.33
CA SER A 171 -3.97 7.44 9.04
C SER A 171 -4.41 8.73 9.73
N ILE A 172 -5.72 9.03 9.73
CA ILE A 172 -6.31 10.17 10.45
C ILE A 172 -6.09 10.03 11.96
N PHE A 173 -6.34 8.84 12.52
CA PHE A 173 -6.13 8.55 13.94
C PHE A 173 -4.67 8.79 14.34
N ALA A 174 -3.73 8.30 13.54
CA ALA A 174 -2.31 8.52 13.77
C ALA A 174 -1.97 10.02 13.78
N LEU A 175 -2.33 10.77 12.73
CA LEU A 175 -1.98 12.19 12.62
C LEU A 175 -2.63 13.08 13.67
N THR A 176 -3.83 12.74 14.13
CA THR A 176 -4.57 13.52 15.13
C THR A 176 -4.16 13.14 16.55
N ILE A 177 -4.52 11.94 17.00
CA ILE A 177 -4.29 11.48 18.37
C ILE A 177 -2.81 11.26 18.61
N GLY A 178 -2.11 10.60 17.68
CA GLY A 178 -0.66 10.43 17.77
C GLY A 178 0.09 11.76 17.69
N GLY A 179 -0.29 12.61 16.73
CA GLY A 179 0.30 13.95 16.59
C GLY A 179 0.11 14.82 17.83
N TYR A 180 -1.07 14.78 18.45
CA TYR A 180 -1.36 15.47 19.71
C TYR A 180 -0.53 14.91 20.88
N LEU A 181 -0.48 13.59 21.05
CA LEU A 181 0.26 12.96 22.14
C LEU A 181 1.76 13.27 22.08
N VAL A 182 2.36 13.15 20.89
CA VAL A 182 3.80 13.39 20.67
C VAL A 182 4.17 14.87 20.86
N GLN A 183 3.26 15.79 20.56
CA GLN A 183 3.49 17.22 20.82
C GLN A 183 3.22 17.63 22.28
N SER A 184 2.25 17.00 22.94
CA SER A 184 1.88 17.35 24.31
C SER A 184 2.93 16.93 25.33
N ARG A 185 3.65 15.83 25.08
CA ARG A 185 4.64 15.28 26.00
C ARG A 185 5.86 14.72 25.25
N PRO A 186 7.09 14.91 25.76
CA PRO A 186 8.31 14.32 25.21
C PRO A 186 8.22 12.80 25.00
N ASP A 187 7.71 12.06 25.99
CA ASP A 187 7.50 10.60 25.93
C ASP A 187 6.13 10.21 25.33
N GLY A 188 5.41 11.13 24.70
CA GLY A 188 4.07 10.90 24.17
C GLY A 188 4.01 9.76 23.14
N PHE A 189 5.10 9.53 22.41
CA PHE A 189 5.20 8.41 21.47
C PHE A 189 5.04 7.04 22.15
N ARG A 190 5.50 6.89 23.40
CA ARG A 190 5.38 5.63 24.14
C ARG A 190 3.92 5.28 24.40
N ILE A 191 3.15 6.26 24.84
CA ILE A 191 1.71 6.14 25.11
C ILE A 191 0.98 5.79 23.80
N TYR A 192 1.31 6.48 22.72
CA TYR A 192 0.73 6.22 21.40
C TYR A 192 0.93 4.77 20.95
N PHE A 193 2.15 4.23 21.05
CA PHE A 193 2.41 2.84 20.65
C PHE A 193 1.81 1.81 21.61
N TYR A 194 1.64 2.12 22.90
CA TYR A 194 0.86 1.27 23.80
C TYR A 194 -0.63 1.22 23.41
N ILE A 195 -1.21 2.34 23.01
CA ILE A 195 -2.58 2.38 22.47
C ILE A 195 -2.64 1.52 21.21
N CYS A 196 -1.67 1.65 20.30
CA CYS A 196 -1.60 0.81 19.09
C CYS A 196 -1.54 -0.69 19.43
N ALA A 197 -0.73 -1.09 20.42
CA ALA A 197 -0.64 -2.48 20.86
C ALA A 197 -1.98 -3.00 21.41
N GLY A 198 -2.70 -2.18 22.18
CA GLY A 198 -4.03 -2.53 22.70
C GLY A 198 -5.07 -2.72 21.59
N ILE A 199 -5.10 -1.81 20.61
CA ILE A 199 -6.01 -1.91 19.46
C ILE A 199 -5.67 -3.16 18.63
N TYR A 200 -4.39 -3.43 18.38
CA TYR A 200 -3.93 -4.64 17.70
C TYR A 200 -4.38 -5.92 18.43
N ALA A 201 -4.25 -5.97 19.75
CA ALA A 201 -4.66 -7.12 20.55
C ALA A 201 -6.17 -7.38 20.45
N VAL A 202 -6.99 -6.33 20.49
CA VAL A 202 -8.44 -6.43 20.30
C VAL A 202 -8.77 -6.90 18.89
N ALA A 203 -8.15 -6.33 17.86
CA ALA A 203 -8.37 -6.70 16.47
C ALA A 203 -8.03 -8.18 16.21
N VAL A 204 -6.87 -8.64 16.69
CA VAL A 204 -6.45 -10.05 16.60
C VAL A 204 -7.44 -10.95 17.33
N LEU A 205 -7.88 -10.57 18.53
CA LEU A 205 -8.87 -11.35 19.29
C LEU A 205 -10.19 -11.47 18.53
N LEU A 206 -10.69 -10.37 17.95
CA LEU A 206 -11.91 -10.36 17.13
C LEU A 206 -11.79 -11.32 15.94
N VAL A 207 -10.66 -11.30 15.22
CA VAL A 207 -10.45 -12.23 14.10
C VAL A 207 -10.37 -13.68 14.58
N VAL A 208 -9.67 -13.96 15.68
CA VAL A 208 -9.57 -15.32 16.23
C VAL A 208 -10.95 -15.88 16.61
N LEU A 209 -11.81 -15.06 17.20
CA LEU A 209 -13.13 -15.46 17.67
C LEU A 209 -14.16 -15.58 16.53
N LEU A 210 -14.20 -14.59 15.63
CA LEU A 210 -15.25 -14.44 14.62
C LEU A 210 -14.89 -15.11 13.27
N TYR A 211 -13.60 -15.24 12.94
CA TYR A 211 -13.20 -15.82 11.65
C TYR A 211 -13.04 -17.33 11.74
N ARG A 212 -13.95 -18.04 11.07
CA ARG A 212 -13.93 -19.51 10.90
C ARG A 212 -14.15 -19.83 9.42
N PRO A 213 -13.12 -19.68 8.57
CA PRO A 213 -13.26 -19.96 7.14
C PRO A 213 -13.49 -21.46 6.90
N PRO A 214 -14.23 -21.84 5.84
CA PRO A 214 -14.35 -23.24 5.44
C PRO A 214 -12.98 -23.80 5.03
N PRO A 215 -12.75 -25.12 5.23
CA PRO A 215 -11.54 -25.76 4.76
C PRO A 215 -11.48 -25.71 3.23
N ARG A 216 -10.28 -25.49 2.68
CA ARG A 216 -10.02 -25.50 1.23
C ARG A 216 -9.39 -26.82 0.81
N GLU A 217 -9.58 -27.24 -0.43
CA GLU A 217 -9.07 -28.51 -0.96
C GLU A 217 -7.54 -28.67 -0.76
N LEU A 218 -6.77 -27.61 -1.04
CA LEU A 218 -5.31 -27.58 -0.86
C LEU A 218 -4.85 -27.75 0.61
N GLN A 219 -5.75 -27.59 1.59
CA GLN A 219 -5.42 -27.84 3.00
C GLN A 219 -5.32 -29.34 3.33
N SER A 220 -5.88 -30.22 2.51
CA SER A 220 -5.83 -31.67 2.70
C SER A 220 -4.46 -32.30 2.40
N LEU A 221 -3.57 -31.56 1.72
CA LEU A 221 -2.23 -32.01 1.36
C LEU A 221 -1.36 -32.29 2.59
N SER A 222 -0.44 -33.26 2.47
CA SER A 222 0.57 -33.52 3.49
C SER A 222 1.47 -32.29 3.69
N PHE A 223 2.01 -32.11 4.91
CA PHE A 223 2.90 -30.99 5.20
C PHE A 223 4.11 -30.93 4.24
N LYS A 224 4.65 -32.10 3.86
CA LYS A 224 5.75 -32.19 2.90
C LYS A 224 5.35 -31.69 1.52
N ASP A 225 4.16 -32.07 1.05
CA ASP A 225 3.65 -31.67 -0.27
C ASP A 225 3.31 -30.18 -0.31
N LYS A 226 2.76 -29.63 0.78
CA LYS A 226 2.54 -28.18 0.93
C LYS A 226 3.84 -27.38 0.81
N VAL A 227 4.90 -27.83 1.49
CA VAL A 227 6.21 -27.17 1.43
C VAL A 227 6.80 -27.29 0.02
N HIS A 228 6.66 -28.42 -0.66
CA HIS A 228 7.16 -28.58 -2.04
C HIS A 228 6.35 -27.78 -3.07
N ALA A 229 5.06 -27.54 -2.83
CA ALA A 229 4.20 -26.76 -3.73
C ALA A 229 4.58 -25.26 -3.76
N LEU A 230 5.15 -24.74 -2.66
CA LEU A 230 5.61 -23.36 -2.60
C LEU A 230 6.75 -23.07 -3.58
N ASP A 231 6.73 -21.85 -4.12
CA ASP A 231 7.74 -21.39 -5.06
C ASP A 231 8.94 -20.76 -4.35
N TRP A 232 9.71 -21.59 -3.63
CA TRP A 232 10.89 -21.14 -2.86
C TRP A 232 11.89 -20.36 -3.70
N THR A 233 12.11 -20.76 -4.95
CA THR A 233 12.99 -20.05 -5.88
C THR A 233 12.47 -18.64 -6.14
N ALA A 234 11.17 -18.48 -6.44
CA ALA A 234 10.58 -17.16 -6.63
C ALA A 234 10.62 -16.33 -5.34
N TYR A 235 10.42 -16.94 -4.17
CA TYR A 235 10.45 -16.22 -2.89
C TYR A 235 11.85 -15.71 -2.56
N ILE A 236 12.89 -16.53 -2.76
CA ILE A 236 14.27 -16.13 -2.54
C ILE A 236 14.66 -15.02 -3.52
N LEU A 237 14.34 -15.17 -4.81
CA LEU A 237 14.66 -14.17 -5.83
C LEU A 237 13.90 -12.86 -5.61
N LEU A 238 12.61 -12.91 -5.28
CA LEU A 238 11.79 -11.74 -4.98
C LEU A 238 12.27 -11.05 -3.70
N GLY A 239 12.44 -11.80 -2.62
CA GLY A 239 12.86 -11.28 -1.32
C GLY A 239 14.26 -10.67 -1.40
N SER A 240 15.26 -11.42 -1.85
CA SER A 240 16.64 -10.90 -1.95
C SER A 240 16.77 -9.80 -3.00
N GLY A 241 16.13 -9.96 -4.16
CA GLY A 241 16.16 -8.97 -5.24
C GLY A 241 15.56 -7.64 -4.81
N THR A 242 14.38 -7.66 -4.18
CA THR A 242 13.78 -6.42 -3.70
C THR A 242 14.49 -5.83 -2.49
N VAL A 243 14.92 -6.63 -1.50
CA VAL A 243 15.67 -6.11 -0.35
C VAL A 243 16.93 -5.38 -0.80
N LEU A 244 17.72 -5.99 -1.69
CA LEU A 244 18.95 -5.38 -2.20
C LEU A 244 18.67 -4.13 -3.04
N LEU A 245 17.62 -4.16 -3.85
CA LEU A 245 17.20 -3.00 -4.64
C LEU A 245 16.77 -1.85 -3.71
N CYS A 246 15.90 -2.12 -2.73
CA CYS A 246 15.46 -1.11 -1.78
C CYS A 246 16.61 -0.56 -0.93
N LEU A 247 17.57 -1.40 -0.52
CA LEU A 247 18.76 -0.97 0.21
C LEU A 247 19.68 -0.09 -0.63
N GLY A 248 19.95 -0.46 -1.89
CA GLY A 248 20.75 0.36 -2.80
C GLY A 248 20.11 1.73 -3.02
N LEU A 249 18.81 1.75 -3.30
CA LEU A 249 18.04 2.98 -3.46
C LEU A 249 17.98 3.84 -2.20
N LEU A 250 18.02 3.21 -1.02
CA LEU A 250 18.02 3.91 0.25
C LEU A 250 19.34 4.63 0.53
N TRP A 251 20.45 3.95 0.28
CA TRP A 251 21.78 4.49 0.55
C TRP A 251 22.24 5.54 -0.45
N ALA A 252 21.56 5.64 -1.58
CA ALA A 252 21.82 6.63 -2.61
C ALA A 252 21.69 8.06 -2.07
N GLU A 253 22.81 8.78 -2.08
CA GLU A 253 22.98 10.14 -1.53
C GLU A 253 22.69 10.28 -0.03
N ASN A 254 22.57 9.16 0.71
CA ASN A 254 22.38 9.17 2.16
C ASN A 254 22.69 7.79 2.80
N PRO A 255 23.93 7.50 3.26
CA PRO A 255 25.11 8.37 3.37
C PRO A 255 26.14 8.24 2.23
N TYR A 256 25.91 7.35 1.26
CA TYR A 256 26.89 7.00 0.23
C TYR A 256 26.56 7.66 -1.12
N ASP A 257 27.58 8.01 -1.91
CA ASP A 257 27.39 8.53 -3.26
C ASP A 257 26.88 7.43 -4.21
N TRP A 258 26.21 7.80 -5.30
CA TRP A 258 25.68 6.88 -6.32
C TRP A 258 26.72 5.93 -6.91
N LYS A 259 27.96 6.41 -7.01
CA LYS A 259 29.09 5.65 -7.58
C LYS A 259 29.75 4.73 -6.56
N ASP A 260 29.39 4.84 -5.27
CA ASP A 260 29.93 3.99 -4.23
C ASP A 260 29.48 2.53 -4.44
N ALA A 261 30.39 1.59 -4.21
CA ALA A 261 30.11 0.17 -4.29
C ALA A 261 28.96 -0.24 -3.35
N HIS A 262 28.81 0.44 -2.20
CA HIS A 262 27.72 0.17 -1.26
C HIS A 262 26.33 0.42 -1.86
N VAL A 263 26.19 1.36 -2.79
CA VAL A 263 24.93 1.68 -3.47
C VAL A 263 24.76 0.82 -4.73
N LEU A 264 25.79 0.82 -5.57
CA LEU A 264 25.71 0.30 -6.93
C LEU A 264 25.66 -1.24 -6.96
N VAL A 265 26.35 -1.92 -6.06
CA VAL A 265 26.38 -3.40 -6.01
C VAL A 265 25.02 -3.98 -5.60
N PRO A 266 24.40 -3.57 -4.46
CA PRO A 266 23.06 -4.05 -4.11
C PRO A 266 22.01 -3.67 -5.16
N LEU A 267 22.11 -2.48 -5.75
CA LEU A 267 21.17 -2.03 -6.78
C LEU A 267 21.21 -2.90 -8.03
N LEU A 268 22.41 -3.16 -8.57
CA LEU A 268 22.58 -3.98 -9.77
C LEU A 268 22.23 -5.43 -9.52
N ILE A 269 22.68 -6.00 -8.39
CA ILE A 269 22.35 -7.38 -8.03
C ILE A 269 20.83 -7.52 -7.84
N GLY A 270 20.20 -6.58 -7.14
CA GLY A 270 18.75 -6.56 -6.94
C GLY A 270 17.99 -6.51 -8.27
N ALA A 271 18.39 -5.62 -9.18
CA ALA A 271 17.79 -5.52 -10.51
C ALA A 271 17.98 -6.82 -11.33
N VAL A 272 19.18 -7.41 -11.31
CA VAL A 272 19.47 -8.67 -11.99
C VAL A 272 18.61 -9.80 -11.43
N LEU A 273 18.48 -9.91 -10.11
CA LEU A 273 17.66 -10.95 -9.48
C LEU A 273 16.18 -10.82 -9.84
N LEU A 274 15.65 -9.59 -9.93
CA LEU A 274 14.28 -9.36 -10.38
C LEU A 274 14.09 -9.65 -11.87
N ILE A 275 15.09 -9.38 -12.72
CA ILE A 275 15.07 -9.79 -14.13
C ILE A 275 15.10 -11.31 -14.25
N VAL A 276 15.96 -11.98 -13.47
CA VAL A 276 16.04 -13.45 -13.41
C VAL A 276 14.71 -14.03 -12.93
N LEU A 277 14.05 -13.40 -11.95
CA LEU A 277 12.70 -13.78 -11.51
C LEU A 277 11.68 -13.66 -12.65
N ALA A 278 11.71 -12.57 -13.42
CA ALA A 278 10.81 -12.39 -14.56
C ALA A 278 11.04 -13.46 -15.64
N VAL A 279 12.30 -13.80 -15.93
CA VAL A 279 12.65 -14.88 -16.87
C VAL A 279 12.24 -16.24 -16.32
N TYR A 280 12.46 -16.50 -15.03
CA TYR A 280 12.08 -17.73 -14.35
C TYR A 280 10.55 -17.95 -14.39
N ALA A 281 9.78 -16.92 -14.03
CA ALA A 281 8.32 -16.93 -14.02
C ALA A 281 7.73 -17.14 -15.42
N THR A 282 8.34 -16.57 -16.46
CA THR A 282 7.83 -16.68 -17.84
C THR A 282 8.22 -17.99 -18.52
N ARG A 283 9.39 -18.57 -18.22
CA ARG A 283 9.95 -19.70 -18.97
C ARG A 283 9.90 -21.05 -18.26
N PHE A 284 9.95 -21.10 -16.93
CA PHE A 284 10.23 -22.35 -16.21
C PHE A 284 9.04 -22.89 -15.41
N LYS A 285 8.30 -22.05 -14.69
CA LYS A 285 7.19 -22.50 -13.82
C LYS A 285 5.86 -21.88 -14.24
N LYS A 286 4.92 -22.73 -14.66
CA LYS A 286 3.55 -22.31 -15.03
C LYS A 286 2.62 -22.18 -13.82
N ASP A 287 2.83 -23.05 -12.83
CA ASP A 287 2.00 -23.17 -11.61
C ASP A 287 2.70 -22.55 -10.39
N GLY A 288 3.52 -21.51 -10.62
CA GLY A 288 4.34 -20.85 -9.60
C GLY A 288 3.64 -19.70 -8.89
N LEU A 289 4.41 -18.84 -8.21
CA LEU A 289 3.87 -17.61 -7.61
C LEU A 289 3.20 -16.72 -8.68
N PHE A 290 3.83 -16.61 -9.85
CA PHE A 290 3.29 -15.92 -11.02
C PHE A 290 2.56 -16.92 -11.95
N HIS A 291 1.43 -17.44 -11.48
CA HIS A 291 0.63 -18.38 -12.25
C HIS A 291 0.22 -17.80 -13.61
N HIS A 292 0.36 -18.56 -14.70
CA HIS A 292 0.11 -18.05 -16.06
C HIS A 292 -1.35 -17.63 -16.28
N ASP A 293 -2.28 -18.26 -15.56
CA ASP A 293 -3.71 -17.90 -15.55
C ASP A 293 -3.98 -16.48 -15.08
N LEU A 294 -3.11 -15.89 -14.26
CA LEU A 294 -3.21 -14.48 -13.89
C LEU A 294 -3.03 -13.56 -15.10
N PHE A 295 -2.23 -13.97 -16.09
CA PHE A 295 -1.89 -13.14 -17.25
C PHE A 295 -2.77 -13.40 -18.48
N GLN A 296 -3.73 -14.32 -18.40
CA GLN A 296 -4.66 -14.59 -19.49
C GLN A 296 -5.61 -13.42 -19.74
N ASP A 297 -6.11 -12.77 -18.67
CA ASP A 297 -6.87 -11.53 -18.80
C ASP A 297 -5.92 -10.33 -18.76
N ARG A 298 -5.93 -9.54 -19.83
CA ARG A 298 -5.15 -8.30 -19.97
C ARG A 298 -5.34 -7.30 -18.81
N ASN A 299 -6.47 -7.35 -18.11
CA ASN A 299 -6.75 -6.46 -17.00
C ASN A 299 -5.81 -6.66 -15.81
N PHE A 300 -5.34 -7.88 -15.56
CA PHE A 300 -4.41 -8.16 -14.47
C PHE A 300 -3.04 -7.48 -14.66
N PRO A 301 -2.29 -7.69 -15.77
CA PRO A 301 -1.00 -7.03 -15.97
C PRO A 301 -1.12 -5.51 -16.06
N ILE A 302 -2.22 -4.99 -16.64
CA ILE A 302 -2.50 -3.54 -16.65
C ILE A 302 -2.68 -3.02 -15.21
N SER A 303 -3.47 -3.71 -14.39
CA SER A 303 -3.73 -3.31 -12.99
C SER A 303 -2.48 -3.41 -12.12
N ALA A 304 -1.66 -4.44 -12.31
CA ALA A 304 -0.38 -4.61 -11.61
C ALA A 304 0.59 -3.48 -11.97
N THR A 305 0.75 -3.18 -13.27
CA THR A 305 1.62 -2.09 -13.73
C THR A 305 1.09 -0.72 -13.32
N ALA A 306 -0.22 -0.50 -13.41
CA ALA A 306 -0.85 0.72 -12.93
C ALA A 306 -0.69 0.88 -11.40
N SER A 307 -0.73 -0.20 -10.63
CA SER A 307 -0.45 -0.15 -9.19
C SER A 307 1.01 0.19 -8.89
N ALA A 308 1.97 -0.20 -9.75
CA ALA A 308 3.36 0.21 -9.61
C ALA A 308 3.55 1.72 -9.84
N ILE A 309 3.00 2.25 -10.95
CA ILE A 309 3.02 3.69 -11.27
C ILE A 309 2.28 4.47 -10.17
N GLU A 310 1.14 3.92 -9.76
CA GLU A 310 0.41 4.18 -8.52
C GLU A 310 1.33 4.48 -7.33
N GLY A 311 2.03 3.42 -6.91
CA GLY A 311 2.97 3.43 -5.80
C GLY A 311 4.06 4.50 -5.95
N MET A 312 4.60 4.70 -7.15
CA MET A 312 5.57 5.77 -7.43
C MET A 312 4.97 7.14 -7.08
N GLY A 313 3.79 7.46 -7.65
CA GLY A 313 3.10 8.74 -7.41
C GLY A 313 2.73 8.93 -5.94
N TYR A 314 2.25 7.86 -5.29
CA TYR A 314 1.93 7.85 -3.87
C TYR A 314 3.17 8.15 -3.01
N MET A 315 4.28 7.44 -3.19
CA MET A 315 5.51 7.68 -2.40
C MET A 315 6.10 9.07 -2.65
N THR A 316 6.04 9.56 -3.89
CA THR A 316 6.43 10.93 -4.25
C THR A 316 5.69 11.93 -3.37
N ALA A 317 4.36 11.85 -3.38
CA ALA A 317 3.52 12.78 -2.66
C ALA A 317 3.64 12.58 -1.14
N ALA A 318 3.62 11.34 -0.66
CA ALA A 318 3.67 11.00 0.76
C ALA A 318 4.97 11.48 1.44
N VAL A 319 6.09 11.51 0.73
CA VAL A 319 7.39 11.98 1.27
C VAL A 319 7.60 13.46 1.00
N PHE A 320 7.43 13.92 -0.25
CA PHE A 320 7.81 15.29 -0.61
C PHE A 320 6.74 16.34 -0.25
N PHE A 321 5.47 15.98 -0.10
CA PHE A 321 4.45 16.92 0.37
C PHE A 321 4.70 17.39 1.82
N PRO A 322 4.83 16.51 2.82
CA PRO A 322 5.13 16.95 4.18
C PRO A 322 6.50 17.62 4.26
N TYR A 323 7.47 17.17 3.46
CA TYR A 323 8.79 17.79 3.42
C TYR A 323 8.75 19.23 2.86
N ALA A 324 7.97 19.46 1.79
CA ALA A 324 7.73 20.80 1.27
C ALA A 324 7.01 21.70 2.28
N LEU A 325 6.00 21.18 2.99
CA LEU A 325 5.34 21.93 4.07
C LEU A 325 6.31 22.30 5.20
N ALA A 326 7.14 21.35 5.63
CA ALA A 326 8.08 21.55 6.73
C ALA A 326 9.13 22.63 6.43
N ILE A 327 9.57 22.76 5.17
CA ILE A 327 10.58 23.74 4.76
C ILE A 327 9.96 25.07 4.33
N LEU A 328 8.95 25.03 3.46
CA LEU A 328 8.41 26.24 2.83
C LEU A 328 7.44 26.99 3.74
N GLN A 329 6.75 26.28 4.64
CA GLN A 329 5.70 26.85 5.49
C GLN A 329 6.07 26.85 6.98
N VAL A 330 7.36 26.76 7.31
CA VAL A 330 7.85 26.75 8.69
C VAL A 330 7.39 27.98 9.49
N ASP A 331 7.28 29.14 8.84
CA ASP A 331 6.88 30.40 9.49
C ASP A 331 5.36 30.56 9.60
N GLN A 332 4.58 29.84 8.77
CA GLN A 332 3.13 30.02 8.66
C GLN A 332 2.32 28.92 9.36
N LEU A 333 2.88 27.71 9.45
CA LEU A 333 2.18 26.53 9.96
C LEU A 333 2.99 25.87 11.08
N SER A 334 2.39 25.81 12.27
CA SER A 334 2.89 24.94 13.34
C SER A 334 2.92 23.49 12.88
N THR A 335 3.83 22.69 13.44
CA THR A 335 3.96 21.25 13.13
C THR A 335 2.62 20.51 13.23
N TYR A 336 1.78 20.85 14.21
CA TYR A 336 0.43 20.29 14.32
C TYR A 336 -0.47 20.63 13.13
N ARG A 337 -0.46 21.88 12.67
CA ARG A 337 -1.26 22.28 11.50
C ARG A 337 -0.78 21.59 10.22
N GLN A 338 0.50 21.27 10.11
CA GLN A 338 1.02 20.45 9.00
C GLN A 338 0.45 19.02 9.04
N TYR A 339 0.34 18.42 10.23
CA TYR A 339 -0.32 17.11 10.41
C TYR A 339 -1.82 17.19 10.06
N LEU A 340 -2.50 18.26 10.46
CA LEU A 340 -3.91 18.48 10.08
C LEU A 340 -4.10 18.67 8.57
N CYS A 341 -3.17 19.33 7.89
CA CYS A 341 -3.21 19.46 6.43
C CYS A 341 -3.11 18.08 5.75
N GLN A 342 -2.20 17.22 6.21
CA GLN A 342 -2.11 15.84 5.74
C GLN A 342 -3.37 15.02 6.07
N MET A 343 -3.95 15.22 7.26
CA MET A 343 -5.21 14.59 7.66
C MET A 343 -6.33 14.91 6.68
N VAL A 344 -6.44 16.15 6.20
CA VAL A 344 -7.42 16.54 5.17
C VAL A 344 -7.22 15.75 3.87
N GLY A 345 -5.98 15.47 3.49
CA GLY A 345 -5.66 14.52 2.41
C GLY A 345 -6.23 13.13 2.65
N PHE A 346 -6.04 12.58 3.84
CA PHE A 346 -6.60 11.27 4.20
C PHE A 346 -8.13 11.28 4.31
N CYS A 347 -8.77 12.39 4.68
CA CYS A 347 -10.23 12.54 4.61
C CYS A 347 -10.72 12.48 3.15
N ALA A 348 -10.04 13.19 2.24
CA ALA A 348 -10.35 13.13 0.81
C ALA A 348 -10.14 11.73 0.24
N PHE A 349 -9.10 11.02 0.70
CA PHE A 349 -8.87 9.60 0.39
C PHE A 349 -10.04 8.71 0.82
N GLY A 350 -10.48 8.79 2.08
CA GLY A 350 -11.63 8.02 2.56
C GLY A 350 -12.91 8.29 1.76
N LEU A 351 -13.20 9.56 1.47
CA LEU A 351 -14.36 9.94 0.67
C LEU A 351 -14.27 9.39 -0.77
N ALA A 352 -13.09 9.48 -1.38
CA ALA A 352 -12.85 8.97 -2.73
C ALA A 352 -12.93 7.44 -2.81
N CYS A 353 -12.52 6.71 -1.77
CA CYS A 353 -12.75 5.27 -1.66
C CYS A 353 -14.24 4.94 -1.70
N PHE A 354 -15.06 5.66 -0.92
CA PHE A 354 -16.51 5.49 -0.91
C PHE A 354 -17.13 5.78 -2.29
N LEU A 355 -16.77 6.92 -2.89
CA LEU A 355 -17.29 7.34 -4.20
C LEU A 355 -16.88 6.38 -5.32
N SER A 356 -15.62 5.93 -5.34
CA SER A 356 -15.14 4.98 -6.35
C SER A 356 -15.79 3.61 -6.21
N GLY A 357 -15.94 3.09 -4.98
CA GLY A 357 -16.65 1.84 -4.72
C GLY A 357 -18.10 1.86 -5.22
N LEU A 358 -18.82 2.95 -4.93
CA LEU A 358 -20.19 3.18 -5.38
C LEU A 358 -20.28 3.34 -6.90
N TYR A 359 -19.36 4.10 -7.50
CA TYR A 359 -19.32 4.34 -8.94
C TYR A 359 -19.07 3.03 -9.71
N ILE A 360 -18.07 2.24 -9.30
CA ILE A 360 -17.74 0.96 -9.94
C ILE A 360 -18.91 -0.01 -9.78
N TYR A 361 -19.55 -0.05 -8.60
CA TYR A 361 -20.71 -0.90 -8.36
C TYR A 361 -21.89 -0.57 -9.30
N LYS A 362 -22.21 0.72 -9.48
CA LYS A 362 -23.33 1.15 -10.33
C LYS A 362 -23.04 1.05 -11.83
N THR A 363 -21.87 1.51 -12.25
CA THR A 363 -21.52 1.64 -13.67
C THR A 363 -20.87 0.39 -14.25
N LYS A 364 -20.39 -0.53 -13.40
CA LYS A 364 -19.62 -1.72 -13.77
C LYS A 364 -18.40 -1.37 -14.62
N SER A 365 -17.85 -0.18 -14.40
CA SER A 365 -16.76 0.41 -15.19
C SER A 365 -15.58 0.73 -14.29
N VAL A 366 -14.45 0.06 -14.55
CA VAL A 366 -13.17 0.29 -13.84
C VAL A 366 -12.23 1.20 -14.63
N ARG A 367 -12.44 1.33 -15.95
CA ARG A 367 -11.60 2.16 -16.81
C ARG A 367 -11.70 3.63 -16.42
N VAL A 368 -12.91 4.14 -16.22
CA VAL A 368 -13.13 5.58 -15.96
C VAL A 368 -12.51 5.99 -14.62
N THR A 369 -12.67 5.16 -13.59
CA THR A 369 -12.05 5.44 -12.28
C THR A 369 -10.54 5.31 -12.34
N GLY A 370 -10.00 4.35 -13.10
CA GLY A 370 -8.55 4.19 -13.29
C GLY A 370 -7.89 5.37 -14.01
N VAL A 371 -8.55 5.92 -15.04
CA VAL A 371 -8.08 7.15 -15.70
C VAL A 371 -8.21 8.35 -14.75
N GLY A 372 -9.35 8.45 -14.05
CA GLY A 372 -9.60 9.51 -13.07
C GLY A 372 -8.54 9.58 -11.97
N THR A 373 -8.06 8.43 -11.47
CA THR A 373 -6.93 8.33 -10.55
C THR A 373 -5.72 9.12 -11.03
N PHE A 374 -5.22 8.79 -12.21
CA PHE A 374 -3.97 9.37 -12.70
C PHE A 374 -4.14 10.83 -13.11
N VAL A 375 -5.33 11.24 -13.56
CA VAL A 375 -5.65 12.66 -13.79
C VAL A 375 -5.60 13.45 -12.48
N LEU A 376 -6.16 12.94 -11.39
CA LEU A 376 -6.14 13.62 -10.09
C LEU A 376 -4.73 13.74 -9.53
N PHE A 377 -3.93 12.66 -9.61
CA PHE A 377 -2.52 12.74 -9.26
C PHE A 377 -1.75 13.71 -10.15
N LEU A 378 -2.01 13.73 -11.46
CA LEU A 378 -1.38 14.67 -12.39
C LEU A 378 -1.70 16.11 -12.00
N ILE A 379 -2.95 16.42 -11.68
CA ILE A 379 -3.36 17.74 -11.19
C ILE A 379 -2.60 18.10 -9.91
N PHE A 380 -2.53 17.19 -8.93
CA PHE A 380 -1.76 17.40 -7.71
C PHE A 380 -0.29 17.72 -8.00
N MET A 381 0.37 16.93 -8.85
CA MET A 381 1.77 17.11 -9.22
C MET A 381 1.98 18.46 -9.92
N CYS A 382 1.11 18.84 -10.86
CA CYS A 382 1.19 20.13 -11.54
C CYS A 382 0.98 21.32 -10.59
N LEU A 383 0.03 21.22 -9.65
CA LEU A 383 -0.21 22.25 -8.65
C LEU A 383 0.99 22.40 -7.71
N MET A 384 1.55 21.29 -7.22
CA MET A 384 2.75 21.31 -6.39
C MET A 384 3.99 21.81 -7.14
N ALA A 385 4.11 21.55 -8.45
CA ALA A 385 5.18 22.10 -9.28
C ALA A 385 5.07 23.62 -9.47
N SER A 386 3.87 24.20 -9.30
CA SER A 386 3.63 25.65 -9.42
C SER A 386 3.88 26.44 -8.13
N VAL A 387 4.18 25.76 -7.02
CA VAL A 387 4.43 26.38 -5.72
C VAL A 387 5.71 27.20 -5.73
N ASN A 388 5.63 28.42 -5.16
CA ASN A 388 6.75 29.33 -4.95
C ASN A 388 6.87 29.72 -3.47
N GLU A 389 7.92 30.45 -3.06
CA GLU A 389 8.10 30.89 -1.66
C GLU A 389 6.96 31.76 -1.12
N ASN A 390 6.27 32.51 -2.00
CA ASN A 390 5.19 33.41 -1.64
C ASN A 390 3.81 32.74 -1.67
N THR A 391 3.74 31.44 -1.96
CA THR A 391 2.47 30.72 -2.02
C THR A 391 1.82 30.69 -0.62
N PRO A 392 0.57 31.20 -0.47
CA PRO A 392 -0.13 31.15 0.80
C PRO A 392 -0.33 29.72 1.29
N SER A 393 -0.20 29.49 2.59
CA SER A 393 -0.49 28.19 3.23
C SER A 393 -1.85 27.61 2.85
N THR A 394 -2.86 28.46 2.58
CA THR A 394 -4.23 28.05 2.15
C THR A 394 -4.24 27.17 0.90
N HIS A 395 -3.32 27.37 -0.06
CA HIS A 395 -3.30 26.58 -1.29
C HIS A 395 -2.98 25.10 -1.03
N TYR A 396 -2.09 24.80 -0.07
CA TYR A 396 -1.70 23.43 0.27
C TYR A 396 -2.89 22.60 0.77
N TRP A 397 -3.83 23.22 1.48
CA TRP A 397 -5.07 22.57 1.92
C TRP A 397 -5.97 22.15 0.76
N GLY A 398 -5.95 22.88 -0.36
CA GLY A 398 -6.67 22.50 -1.57
C GLY A 398 -5.91 21.46 -2.39
N TYR A 399 -4.58 21.60 -2.50
CA TYR A 399 -3.77 20.70 -3.33
C TYR A 399 -3.81 19.26 -2.82
N ILE A 400 -3.71 19.07 -1.50
CA ILE A 400 -3.71 17.75 -0.88
C ILE A 400 -5.02 16.96 -1.10
N LEU A 401 -6.13 17.64 -1.42
CA LEU A 401 -7.39 16.98 -1.75
C LEU A 401 -7.26 16.15 -3.04
N PHE A 402 -6.56 16.66 -4.05
CA PHE A 402 -6.35 15.95 -5.31
C PHE A 402 -5.50 14.69 -5.12
N TYR A 403 -4.47 14.78 -4.28
CA TYR A 403 -3.68 13.62 -3.87
C TYR A 403 -4.54 12.56 -3.18
N GLY A 404 -5.32 12.96 -2.17
CA GLY A 404 -6.19 12.04 -1.43
C GLY A 404 -7.22 11.39 -2.34
N MET A 405 -7.89 12.17 -3.19
CA MET A 405 -8.88 11.64 -4.12
C MET A 405 -8.26 10.68 -5.15
N GLY A 406 -7.09 11.02 -5.71
CA GLY A 406 -6.36 10.14 -6.62
C GLY A 406 -6.02 8.80 -5.99
N LEU A 407 -5.47 8.82 -4.77
CA LEU A 407 -5.13 7.63 -3.99
C LEU A 407 -6.36 6.73 -3.75
N GLY A 408 -7.51 7.34 -3.46
CA GLY A 408 -8.75 6.61 -3.15
C GLY A 408 -9.31 5.87 -4.35
N LEU A 409 -9.36 6.56 -5.50
CA LEU A 409 -9.75 5.92 -6.75
C LEU A 409 -8.77 4.81 -7.15
N ALA A 410 -7.46 5.01 -6.93
CA ALA A 410 -6.41 4.06 -7.34
C ALA A 410 -6.57 2.72 -6.64
N LEU A 411 -6.55 2.75 -5.30
CA LEU A 411 -6.53 1.57 -4.46
C LEU A 411 -7.79 0.74 -4.64
N VAL A 412 -8.95 1.38 -4.75
CA VAL A 412 -10.20 0.65 -5.01
C VAL A 412 -10.21 0.08 -6.43
N THR A 413 -9.80 0.86 -7.44
CA THR A 413 -9.92 0.43 -8.84
C THR A 413 -8.99 -0.71 -9.19
N PHE A 414 -7.68 -0.59 -8.92
CA PHE A 414 -6.70 -1.55 -9.42
C PHE A 414 -6.81 -2.90 -8.72
N PHE A 415 -7.05 -2.91 -7.40
CA PHE A 415 -7.28 -4.17 -6.69
C PHE A 415 -8.59 -4.83 -7.13
N THR A 416 -9.67 -4.07 -7.28
CA THR A 416 -10.94 -4.62 -7.77
C THR A 416 -10.80 -5.19 -9.18
N ALA A 417 -10.11 -4.48 -10.08
CA ALA A 417 -9.88 -4.94 -11.45
C ALA A 417 -8.99 -6.18 -11.52
N ALA A 418 -7.91 -6.22 -10.73
CA ALA A 418 -7.04 -7.39 -10.62
C ALA A 418 -7.80 -8.61 -10.09
N GLN A 419 -8.64 -8.43 -9.07
CA GLN A 419 -9.45 -9.51 -8.50
C GLN A 419 -10.52 -10.03 -9.47
N PHE A 420 -11.13 -9.16 -10.28
CA PHE A 420 -12.07 -9.59 -11.33
C PHE A 420 -11.40 -10.36 -12.46
N ALA A 421 -10.16 -10.01 -12.79
CA ALA A 421 -9.36 -10.67 -13.82
C ALA A 421 -8.74 -12.00 -13.37
N THR A 422 -8.84 -12.34 -12.08
CA THR A 422 -8.16 -13.48 -11.46
C THR A 422 -9.14 -14.62 -11.14
N PRO A 423 -8.78 -15.89 -11.41
CA PRO A 423 -9.54 -17.05 -10.94
C PRO A 423 -9.72 -17.07 -9.41
N ALA A 424 -10.85 -17.59 -8.91
CA ALA A 424 -11.20 -17.57 -7.49
C ALA A 424 -10.11 -18.12 -6.56
N GLU A 425 -9.42 -19.17 -7.00
CA GLU A 425 -8.36 -19.85 -6.25
C GLU A 425 -7.13 -18.98 -6.04
N LEU A 426 -6.85 -18.07 -6.97
CA LEU A 426 -5.63 -17.26 -7.01
C LEU A 426 -5.82 -15.84 -6.48
N ILE A 427 -7.00 -15.48 -5.98
CA ILE A 427 -7.33 -14.11 -5.54
C ILE A 427 -6.37 -13.61 -4.46
N ALA A 428 -6.00 -14.45 -3.48
CA ALA A 428 -5.04 -14.08 -2.45
C ALA A 428 -3.65 -13.83 -3.02
N THR A 429 -3.16 -14.76 -3.84
CA THR A 429 -1.87 -14.65 -4.52
C THR A 429 -1.80 -13.39 -5.40
N ALA A 430 -2.83 -13.13 -6.22
CA ALA A 430 -2.95 -11.93 -7.04
C ALA A 430 -2.95 -10.64 -6.20
N SER A 431 -3.71 -10.60 -5.11
CA SER A 431 -3.76 -9.43 -4.22
C SER A 431 -2.39 -9.19 -3.55
N GLY A 432 -1.70 -10.26 -3.12
CA GLY A 432 -0.34 -10.18 -2.58
C GLY A 432 0.69 -9.69 -3.59
N ILE A 433 0.62 -10.17 -4.83
CA ILE A 433 1.45 -9.70 -5.94
C ILE A 433 1.20 -8.22 -6.23
N CYS A 434 -0.07 -7.79 -6.31
CA CYS A 434 -0.41 -6.38 -6.51
C CYS A 434 0.12 -5.49 -5.38
N THR A 435 -0.01 -5.90 -4.12
CA THR A 435 0.55 -5.18 -2.97
C THR A 435 2.07 -5.09 -3.02
N GLY A 436 2.75 -6.19 -3.37
CA GLY A 436 4.20 -6.23 -3.53
C GLY A 436 4.69 -5.33 -4.67
N ILE A 437 4.09 -5.44 -5.86
CA ILE A 437 4.41 -4.63 -7.05
C ILE A 437 4.16 -3.14 -6.78
N ARG A 438 3.06 -2.79 -6.11
CA ARG A 438 2.78 -1.42 -5.68
C ARG A 438 3.90 -0.87 -4.79
N SER A 439 4.29 -1.63 -3.78
CA SER A 439 5.30 -1.22 -2.80
C SER A 439 6.71 -1.13 -3.42
N LEU A 440 7.02 -2.04 -4.35
CA LEU A 440 8.24 -2.00 -5.16
C LEU A 440 8.27 -0.76 -6.05
N GLY A 441 7.17 -0.48 -6.76
CA GLY A 441 7.00 0.72 -7.58
C GLY A 441 7.21 1.99 -6.75
N GLY A 442 6.62 2.05 -5.56
CA GLY A 442 6.85 3.16 -4.61
C GLY A 442 8.31 3.35 -4.23
N SER A 443 9.02 2.27 -3.91
CA SER A 443 10.44 2.32 -3.52
C SER A 443 11.33 2.79 -4.67
N VAL A 444 11.11 2.27 -5.88
CA VAL A 444 11.80 2.70 -7.11
C VAL A 444 11.52 4.17 -7.42
N GLY A 445 10.24 4.57 -7.38
CA GLY A 445 9.83 5.94 -7.65
C GLY A 445 10.43 6.93 -6.66
N LEU A 446 10.38 6.62 -5.36
CA LEU A 446 10.95 7.47 -4.32
C LEU A 446 12.44 7.75 -4.57
N ALA A 447 13.19 6.73 -4.98
CA ALA A 447 14.63 6.87 -5.17
C ALA A 447 15.01 7.65 -6.43
N ILE A 448 14.29 7.43 -7.55
CA ILE A 448 14.44 8.26 -8.75
C ILE A 448 14.19 9.74 -8.39
N ILE A 449 13.13 9.98 -7.64
CA ILE A 449 12.73 11.34 -7.27
C ILE A 449 13.69 11.94 -6.24
N ASN A 450 14.21 11.15 -5.30
CA ASN A 450 15.23 11.60 -4.36
C ASN A 450 16.52 12.00 -5.09
N ALA A 451 16.94 11.23 -6.11
CA ALA A 451 18.07 11.58 -6.97
C ALA A 451 17.86 12.94 -7.67
N ILE A 452 16.66 13.14 -8.24
CA ILE A 452 16.30 14.38 -8.93
C ILE A 452 16.27 15.56 -7.94
N PHE A 453 15.72 15.33 -6.75
CA PHE A 453 15.66 16.34 -5.70
C PHE A 453 17.06 16.76 -5.27
N ALA A 454 17.91 15.79 -4.93
CA ALA A 454 19.23 16.05 -4.36
C ALA A 454 20.21 16.62 -5.40
N SER A 455 20.12 16.16 -6.66
CA SER A 455 20.79 16.80 -7.80
C SER A 455 20.31 18.25 -8.01
N GLY A 456 19.00 18.48 -7.96
CA GLY A 456 18.40 19.82 -8.06
C GLY A 456 18.86 20.75 -6.94
N LEU A 457 18.92 20.24 -5.71
CA LEU A 457 19.30 21.01 -4.54
C LEU A 457 20.79 21.36 -4.60
N SER A 458 21.65 20.37 -4.86
CA SER A 458 23.10 20.56 -4.97
C SER A 458 23.47 21.56 -6.07
N ALA A 459 22.77 21.53 -7.21
CA ALA A 459 23.01 22.45 -8.32
C ALA A 459 22.56 23.90 -8.03
N ASN A 460 21.55 24.11 -7.17
CA ASN A 460 20.94 25.42 -6.96
C ASN A 460 21.28 26.07 -5.62
N LEU A 461 21.62 25.29 -4.59
CA LEU A 461 21.79 25.77 -3.21
C LEU A 461 22.96 26.73 -3.08
N ALA A 462 24.19 26.28 -3.39
CA ALA A 462 25.38 27.11 -3.25
C ALA A 462 25.36 28.35 -4.16
N PRO A 463 24.97 28.26 -5.46
CA PRO A 463 24.88 29.45 -6.32
C PRO A 463 23.86 30.48 -5.84
N LYS A 464 22.65 30.06 -5.44
CA LYS A 464 21.60 31.00 -4.97
C LYS A 464 21.99 31.68 -3.67
N VAL A 465 22.54 30.94 -2.70
CA VAL A 465 23.00 31.53 -1.45
C VAL A 465 24.15 32.51 -1.70
N THR A 466 25.13 32.13 -2.53
CA THR A 466 26.25 33.01 -2.90
C THR A 466 25.77 34.32 -3.51
N ASN A 467 24.85 34.26 -4.46
CA ASN A 467 24.31 35.46 -5.12
C ASN A 467 23.52 36.37 -4.18
N ALA A 468 22.92 35.82 -3.12
CA ALA A 468 22.18 36.60 -2.13
C ALA A 468 23.09 37.27 -1.09
N VAL A 469 24.16 36.58 -0.64
CA VAL A 469 24.98 37.03 0.51
C VAL A 469 26.27 37.76 0.11
N VAL A 470 26.83 37.50 -1.06
CA VAL A 470 28.05 38.19 -1.53
C VAL A 470 27.83 39.70 -1.74
N PRO A 471 26.71 40.17 -2.32
CA PRO A 471 26.42 41.60 -2.40
C PRO A 471 26.27 42.29 -1.04
N LEU A 472 25.94 41.51 0.01
CA LEU A 472 25.80 41.99 1.39
C LEU A 472 27.14 41.98 2.16
N GLY A 473 28.26 41.65 1.49
CA GLY A 473 29.60 41.74 2.07
C GLY A 473 30.09 40.46 2.76
N LEU A 474 29.36 39.33 2.66
CA LEU A 474 29.82 38.07 3.27
C LEU A 474 30.93 37.41 2.42
N PRO A 475 32.08 37.02 3.02
CA PRO A 475 33.14 36.31 2.31
C PRO A 475 32.67 34.93 1.79
N LYS A 476 33.13 34.54 0.60
CA LYS A 476 32.79 33.24 -0.01
C LYS A 476 33.17 32.03 0.85
N THR A 477 34.19 32.18 1.70
CA THR A 477 34.64 31.15 2.65
C THR A 477 33.64 30.86 3.77
N SER A 478 32.77 31.81 4.10
CA SER A 478 31.77 31.68 5.18
C SER A 478 30.44 31.09 4.68
N ILE A 479 30.26 30.88 3.37
CA ILE A 479 29.01 30.40 2.77
C ILE A 479 28.70 28.96 3.17
N GLY A 480 29.68 28.06 3.12
CA GLY A 480 29.51 26.66 3.53
C GLY A 480 29.06 26.53 5.00
N PRO A 481 29.77 27.16 5.95
CA PRO A 481 29.36 27.22 7.35
C PRO A 481 27.97 27.83 7.56
N LEU A 482 27.63 28.90 6.83
CA LEU A 482 26.31 29.53 6.88
C LEU A 482 25.20 28.59 6.41
N ILE A 483 25.39 27.90 5.29
CA ILE A 483 24.42 26.91 4.78
C ILE A 483 24.24 25.77 5.77
N GLY A 484 25.32 25.25 6.35
CA GLY A 484 25.26 24.19 7.36
C GLY A 484 24.56 24.64 8.64
N ALA A 485 24.83 25.85 9.12
CA ALA A 485 24.20 26.42 10.31
C ALA A 485 22.69 26.68 10.10
N LEU A 486 22.30 27.20 8.93
CA LEU A 486 20.90 27.43 8.57
C LEU A 486 20.14 26.12 8.36
N SER A 487 20.74 25.15 7.66
CA SER A 487 20.10 23.86 7.36
C SER A 487 19.93 22.98 8.59
N SER A 488 20.79 23.16 9.60
CA SER A 488 20.68 22.47 10.89
C SER A 488 19.77 23.18 11.90
N GLY A 489 19.27 24.39 11.58
CA GLY A 489 18.45 25.20 12.49
C GLY A 489 19.18 25.58 13.79
N ASN A 490 20.52 25.52 13.82
CA ASN A 490 21.29 25.71 15.04
C ASN A 490 21.73 27.17 15.18
N ALA A 491 20.98 27.94 15.97
CA ALA A 491 21.24 29.35 16.25
C ALA A 491 22.67 29.61 16.80
N ALA A 492 23.23 28.67 17.56
CA ALA A 492 24.58 28.79 18.11
C ALA A 492 25.70 28.59 17.06
N LEU A 493 25.40 27.91 15.95
CA LEU A 493 26.30 27.84 14.79
C LEU A 493 26.21 29.09 13.93
N LEU A 494 25.02 29.70 13.86
CA LEU A 494 24.77 30.95 13.14
C LEU A 494 25.55 32.14 13.74
N GLU A 495 25.57 32.26 15.07
CA GLU A 495 26.32 33.31 15.78
C GLU A 495 27.85 33.16 15.64
N LYS A 496 28.34 31.96 15.33
CA LYS A 496 29.77 31.69 15.14
C LYS A 496 30.29 31.99 13.74
N VAL A 497 29.41 32.31 12.78
CA VAL A 497 29.83 32.63 11.41
C VAL A 497 30.33 34.08 11.35
N PRO A 498 31.60 34.34 10.98
CA PRO A 498 32.14 35.69 10.94
C PRO A 498 31.43 36.58 9.91
N GLY A 499 31.00 37.77 10.32
CA GLY A 499 30.39 38.78 9.43
C GLY A 499 28.89 38.59 9.16
N VAL A 500 28.20 37.72 9.91
CA VAL A 500 26.76 37.51 9.76
C VAL A 500 25.96 38.62 10.44
N SER A 501 25.13 39.30 9.65
CA SER A 501 24.09 40.22 10.12
C SER A 501 22.70 39.58 10.02
N PRO A 502 21.68 40.07 10.77
CA PRO A 502 20.31 39.59 10.63
C PRO A 502 19.76 39.67 9.18
N GLU A 503 20.22 40.65 8.40
CA GLU A 503 19.89 40.81 6.98
C GLU A 503 20.51 39.72 6.10
N ILE A 504 21.75 39.30 6.41
CA ILE A 504 22.41 38.19 5.71
C ILE A 504 21.72 36.85 6.05
N ILE A 505 21.30 36.66 7.30
CA ILE A 505 20.56 35.47 7.73
C ILE A 505 19.24 35.36 6.97
N SER A 506 18.48 36.46 6.89
CA SER A 506 17.18 36.47 6.21
C SER A 506 17.33 36.28 4.69
N ALA A 507 18.30 36.95 4.06
CA ALA A 507 18.61 36.78 2.64
C ALA A 507 19.07 35.35 2.30
N ALA A 508 19.92 34.77 3.14
CA ALA A 508 20.36 33.38 2.99
C ALA A 508 19.23 32.38 3.22
N GLY A 509 18.38 32.60 4.22
CA GLY A 509 17.20 31.77 4.47
C GLY A 509 16.21 31.77 3.30
N LEU A 510 15.96 32.94 2.69
CA LEU A 510 15.14 33.06 1.49
C LEU A 510 15.79 32.35 0.28
N ALA A 511 17.11 32.52 0.08
CA ALA A 511 17.84 31.87 -1.00
C ALA A 511 17.84 30.34 -0.87
N ILE A 512 17.93 29.82 0.36
CA ILE A 512 17.78 28.39 0.65
C ILE A 512 16.36 27.94 0.27
N LYS A 513 15.32 28.63 0.73
CA LYS A 513 13.92 28.31 0.34
C LYS A 513 13.74 28.31 -1.17
N GLN A 514 14.30 29.28 -1.89
CA GLN A 514 14.29 29.34 -3.35
C GLN A 514 14.98 28.14 -4.01
N ALA A 515 16.10 27.66 -3.45
CA ALA A 515 16.77 26.46 -3.95
C ALA A 515 15.91 25.20 -3.75
N TYR A 516 15.25 25.10 -2.59
CA TYR A 516 14.29 24.04 -2.32
C TYR A 516 13.08 24.09 -3.27
N VAL A 517 12.50 25.27 -3.54
CA VAL A 517 11.38 25.44 -4.49
C VAL A 517 11.73 24.88 -5.87
N VAL A 518 12.92 25.19 -6.40
CA VAL A 518 13.35 24.67 -7.71
C VAL A 518 13.49 23.14 -7.68
N SER A 519 14.02 22.60 -6.59
CA SER A 519 14.22 21.16 -6.43
C SER A 519 12.89 20.41 -6.30
N PHE A 520 11.95 20.93 -5.50
CA PHE A 520 10.58 20.42 -5.41
C PHE A 520 9.87 20.48 -6.75
N ARG A 521 10.01 21.57 -7.51
CA ARG A 521 9.41 21.68 -8.84
C ARG A 521 9.88 20.57 -9.77
N ASN A 522 11.18 20.27 -9.79
CA ASN A 522 11.73 19.19 -10.63
C ASN A 522 11.17 17.82 -10.22
N VAL A 523 11.05 17.56 -8.92
CA VAL A 523 10.42 16.35 -8.36
C VAL A 523 8.99 16.18 -8.87
N PHE A 524 8.16 17.21 -8.73
CA PHE A 524 6.76 17.13 -9.08
C PHE A 524 6.54 17.08 -10.61
N ILE A 525 7.39 17.71 -11.42
CA ILE A 525 7.36 17.56 -12.88
C ILE A 525 7.68 16.11 -13.29
N CYS A 526 8.67 15.48 -12.66
CA CYS A 526 8.98 14.08 -12.92
C CYS A 526 7.80 13.17 -12.52
N GLY A 527 7.22 13.39 -11.35
CA GLY A 527 6.01 12.70 -10.91
C GLY A 527 4.85 12.84 -11.91
N ALA A 528 4.62 14.06 -12.42
CA ALA A 528 3.60 14.34 -13.44
C ALA A 528 3.81 13.50 -14.72
N ALA A 529 5.05 13.33 -15.18
CA ALA A 529 5.35 12.50 -16.35
C ALA A 529 4.96 11.03 -16.13
N PHE A 530 5.25 10.47 -14.96
CA PHE A 530 4.82 9.10 -14.61
C PHE A 530 3.29 8.98 -14.53
N MET A 531 2.60 9.98 -13.99
CA MET A 531 1.13 9.97 -13.93
C MET A 531 0.52 10.01 -15.33
N ALA A 532 1.11 10.77 -16.27
CA ALA A 532 0.67 10.79 -17.67
C ALA A 532 0.80 9.41 -18.34
N LEU A 533 1.87 8.66 -18.06
CA LEU A 533 2.00 7.26 -18.52
C LEU A 533 0.90 6.37 -17.93
N GLY A 534 0.55 6.57 -16.65
CA GLY A 534 -0.56 5.87 -16.00
C GLY A 534 -1.92 6.12 -16.67
N ILE A 535 -2.18 7.35 -17.15
CA ILE A 535 -3.40 7.68 -17.91
C ILE A 535 -3.47 6.85 -19.19
N ILE A 536 -2.37 6.80 -19.95
CA ILE A 536 -2.31 6.03 -21.22
C ILE A 536 -2.55 4.55 -20.93
N LEU A 537 -1.88 3.99 -19.92
CA LEU A 537 -1.99 2.58 -19.55
C LEU A 537 -3.41 2.19 -19.14
N THR A 538 -4.04 2.97 -18.24
CA THR A 538 -5.39 2.65 -17.74
C THR A 538 -6.49 2.80 -18.78
N SER A 539 -6.24 3.60 -19.83
CA SER A 539 -7.15 3.72 -20.97
C SER A 539 -7.38 2.38 -21.70
N PHE A 540 -6.42 1.44 -21.62
CA PHE A 540 -6.52 0.12 -22.23
C PHE A 540 -7.30 -0.92 -21.39
N MET A 541 -7.62 -0.62 -20.12
CA MET A 541 -8.39 -1.53 -19.25
C MET A 541 -9.74 -1.89 -19.85
N ARG A 542 -10.17 -3.15 -19.76
CA ARG A 542 -11.52 -3.59 -20.17
C ARG A 542 -12.48 -3.52 -18.99
N ASN A 543 -13.70 -3.07 -19.21
CA ASN A 543 -14.73 -3.08 -18.16
C ASN A 543 -15.27 -4.51 -17.95
N PRO A 544 -15.12 -5.10 -16.74
CA PRO A 544 -15.49 -6.50 -16.48
C PRO A 544 -17.00 -6.63 -16.18
N ARG A 545 -17.86 -6.20 -17.11
CA ARG A 545 -19.33 -6.14 -16.88
C ARG A 545 -19.96 -7.50 -16.55
N THR A 546 -19.39 -8.59 -17.08
CA THR A 546 -19.84 -9.98 -16.91
C THR A 546 -19.49 -10.56 -15.53
N GLU A 547 -18.45 -10.02 -14.88
CA GLU A 547 -17.95 -10.54 -13.59
C GLU A 547 -18.75 -10.02 -12.38
N PHE A 548 -19.64 -9.04 -12.58
CA PHE A 548 -20.56 -8.54 -11.55
C PHE A 548 -21.74 -9.50 -11.36
N ASN A 549 -21.47 -10.69 -10.85
CA ASN A 549 -22.46 -11.72 -10.51
C ASN A 549 -22.58 -11.95 -8.99
N GLY A 550 -23.55 -12.78 -8.59
CA GLY A 550 -23.86 -13.07 -7.19
C GLY A 550 -23.02 -14.17 -6.54
N LYS A 551 -22.10 -14.80 -7.28
CA LYS A 551 -21.25 -15.90 -6.77
C LYS A 551 -20.42 -15.41 -5.58
N VAL A 552 -20.25 -16.25 -4.56
CA VAL A 552 -19.37 -16.01 -3.42
C VAL A 552 -18.27 -17.06 -3.49
N ASP A 553 -17.00 -16.61 -3.52
CA ASP A 553 -15.88 -17.53 -3.71
C ASP A 553 -15.50 -18.27 -2.43
N ALA A 554 -15.74 -17.68 -1.26
CA ALA A 554 -15.55 -18.31 0.04
C ALA A 554 -16.75 -18.05 0.97
N PRO A 555 -17.86 -18.79 0.82
CA PRO A 555 -19.03 -18.64 1.67
C PRO A 555 -18.68 -19.00 3.13
N ILE A 556 -19.21 -18.24 4.08
CA ILE A 556 -18.97 -18.48 5.52
C ILE A 556 -19.69 -19.74 6.01
N GLU A 557 -20.82 -20.07 5.41
CA GLU A 557 -21.62 -21.27 5.70
C GLU A 557 -21.76 -22.07 4.41
N VAL A 558 -21.28 -23.31 4.44
CA VAL A 558 -21.62 -24.32 3.43
C VAL A 558 -22.89 -24.99 3.94
N SER A 559 -23.99 -24.92 3.18
CA SER A 559 -25.19 -25.69 3.51
C SER A 559 -24.86 -27.18 3.36
N SER A 560 -24.63 -27.87 4.48
CA SER A 560 -24.54 -29.32 4.52
C SER A 560 -25.94 -29.92 4.61
N ASP A 561 -26.36 -30.65 3.59
CA ASP A 561 -27.29 -31.80 3.62
C ASP A 561 -28.48 -31.81 4.62
N VAL A 562 -29.24 -30.71 4.74
CA VAL A 562 -30.52 -30.72 5.50
C VAL A 562 -31.75 -30.39 4.64
N ASP A 563 -31.59 -29.91 3.40
CA ASP A 563 -32.73 -29.42 2.63
C ASP A 563 -33.32 -30.42 1.60
N LEU A 564 -32.91 -31.70 1.62
CA LEU A 564 -33.55 -32.73 0.78
C LEU A 564 -34.99 -33.08 1.24
N GLU A 565 -35.37 -32.75 2.48
CA GLU A 565 -36.76 -32.92 2.95
C GLU A 565 -37.67 -31.77 2.53
N ASP A 566 -37.17 -30.53 2.47
CA ASP A 566 -37.95 -29.38 2.00
C ASP A 566 -38.07 -29.35 0.48
N GLU A 567 -37.04 -29.78 -0.28
CA GLU A 567 -37.19 -30.01 -1.72
C GLU A 567 -38.17 -31.14 -2.04
N ARG A 568 -38.19 -32.23 -1.25
CA ARG A 568 -39.20 -33.29 -1.43
C ARG A 568 -40.60 -32.80 -1.13
N LYS A 569 -40.81 -31.94 -0.13
CA LYS A 569 -42.13 -31.36 0.17
C LYS A 569 -42.60 -30.41 -0.94
N VAL A 570 -41.72 -29.55 -1.45
CA VAL A 570 -42.06 -28.63 -2.55
C VAL A 570 -42.34 -29.39 -3.86
N VAL A 571 -41.58 -30.44 -4.17
CA VAL A 571 -41.81 -31.29 -5.35
C VAL A 571 -43.06 -32.17 -5.17
N HIS A 572 -43.36 -32.62 -3.94
CA HIS A 572 -44.56 -33.39 -3.63
C HIS A 572 -45.83 -32.53 -3.72
N ASP A 573 -45.81 -31.30 -3.20
CA ASP A 573 -46.93 -30.36 -3.29
C ASP A 573 -47.18 -29.94 -4.75
N GLN A 574 -46.12 -29.72 -5.56
CA GLN A 574 -46.26 -29.45 -7.00
C GLN A 574 -46.77 -30.64 -7.82
N HIS A 575 -46.56 -31.88 -7.37
CA HIS A 575 -47.14 -33.07 -8.00
C HIS A 575 -48.60 -33.29 -7.64
N ILE A 576 -49.02 -32.88 -6.44
CA ILE A 576 -50.44 -32.91 -6.02
C ILE A 576 -51.22 -31.83 -6.79
N GLU A 577 -50.68 -30.62 -6.89
CA GLU A 577 -51.35 -29.50 -7.58
C GLU A 577 -51.51 -29.75 -9.09
N ASN A 578 -50.56 -30.45 -9.74
CA ASN A 578 -50.66 -30.81 -11.16
C ASN A 578 -51.58 -32.01 -11.46
N ASN A 579 -51.90 -32.85 -10.45
CA ASN A 579 -52.84 -33.96 -10.60
C ASN A 579 -54.30 -33.59 -10.27
N GLU A 580 -54.53 -32.49 -9.53
CA GLU A 580 -55.88 -31.96 -9.30
C GLU A 580 -56.38 -31.07 -10.46
N VAL A 581 -55.50 -30.70 -11.40
CA VAL A 581 -55.83 -29.86 -12.57
C VAL A 581 -55.90 -30.68 -13.88
N ARG A 582 -56.05 -32.01 -13.80
CA ARG A 582 -56.19 -32.89 -14.97
C ARG A 582 -57.50 -33.65 -15.04
#